data_AF-A0A3B9LZ36-F1
#
_entry.id   AF-A0A3B9LZ36-F1
#
_cell.length_a   1.000
_cell.length_b   1.000
_cell.length_c   1.000
_cell.angle_alpha   90.00
_cell.angle_beta   90.00
_cell.angle_gamma   90.00
#
_symmetry.space_group_name_H-M   'P 1'
#
loop_
_entity.id
_entity.type
_entity.pdbx_description
1 polymer ?
#
loop_
_entity_poly.entity_id
_entity_poly.type
_entity_poly.pdbx_seq_one_letter_code
_entity_poly.pdbx_strand_id
1 'polypeptide(L)' 'MQRSASPKDRQAEIRQILEILHKWGIHTLGQFAALNRDDLGARLGSEAVRLWERANGKTARLLKLVQPPESFAESFEF' A
#
# COMPACT_ATOMS: atom_id res chain seq x y z
N MET A 1 -10.70 -19.18 0.58
CA MET A 1 -9.71 -18.71 1.58
C MET A 1 -8.59 -17.98 0.84
N GLN A 2 -8.62 -16.64 0.78
CA GLN A 2 -7.48 -15.89 0.24
C GLN A 2 -6.40 -15.83 1.33
N ARG A 3 -5.23 -16.43 1.07
CA ARG A 3 -4.04 -16.31 1.93
C ARG A 3 -3.62 -14.84 1.92
N SER A 4 -3.94 -14.11 2.98
CA SER A 4 -3.34 -12.79 3.20
C SER A 4 -1.84 -13.00 3.40
N ALA A 5 -1.03 -12.53 2.44
CA ALA A 5 0.43 -12.55 2.54
C ALA A 5 0.87 -11.84 3.83
N SER A 6 1.95 -12.32 4.45
CA SER A 6 2.50 -11.68 5.65
C SER A 6 2.83 -10.21 5.34
N PRO A 7 2.68 -9.28 6.30
CA PRO A 7 3.08 -7.89 6.10
C PRO A 7 4.51 -7.74 5.55
N LYS A 8 5.41 -8.66 5.92
CA LYS A 8 6.79 -8.71 5.41
C LYS A 8 6.87 -9.08 3.93
N ASP A 9 6.09 -10.06 3.48
CA ASP A 9 6.07 -10.51 2.08
C ASP A 9 5.57 -9.41 1.16
N ARG A 10 4.50 -8.72 1.60
CA ARG A 10 3.94 -7.57 0.87
C ARG A 10 4.94 -6.41 0.77
N GLN A 11 5.69 -6.12 1.82
CA GLN A 11 6.74 -5.10 1.77
C GLN A 11 7.86 -5.46 0.78
N ALA A 12 8.23 -6.74 0.70
CA ALA A 12 9.23 -7.19 -0.27
C ALA A 12 8.73 -7.02 -1.72
N GLU A 13 7.48 -7.39 -2.00
CA GLU A 13 6.85 -7.20 -3.30
C GLU A 13 6.78 -5.71 -3.70
N ILE A 14 6.40 -4.83 -2.78
CA ILE A 14 6.38 -3.38 -3.03
C ILE A 14 7.79 -2.85 -3.33
N ARG A 15 8.81 -3.29 -2.58
CA ARG A 15 10.21 -2.89 -2.86
C ARG A 15 10.64 -3.28 -4.26
N GLN A 16 10.34 -4.51 -4.68
CA GLN A 16 10.64 -4.98 -6.03
C GLN A 16 9.94 -4.14 -7.11
N ILE A 17 8.67 -3.80 -6.90
CA ILE A 17 7.92 -2.92 -7.82
C ILE A 17 8.61 -1.56 -7.93
N LEU A 18 8.99 -0.94 -6.80
CA LEU A 18 9.66 0.36 -6.79
C LEU A 18 11.02 0.32 -7.50
N GLU A 19 11.80 -0.76 -7.34
CA GLU A 19 13.06 -0.95 -8.07
C GLU A 19 12.84 -1.01 -9.59
N ILE A 20 11.79 -1.70 -10.04
CA ILE A 20 11.45 -1.78 -11.47
C ILE A 20 11.03 -0.40 -12.00
N LEU A 21 10.18 0.32 -11.27
CA LEU A 21 9.74 1.67 -11.63
C LEU A 21 10.94 2.64 -11.71
N HIS A 22 11.88 2.55 -10.77
CA HIS A 22 13.09 3.34 -10.78
C HIS A 22 13.95 3.05 -12.02
N LYS A 23 14.05 1.79 -12.44
CA LYS A 23 14.75 1.39 -13.68
C LYS A 23 14.05 1.89 -14.95
N TRP A 24 12.74 2.17 -14.89
CA TRP A 24 11.98 2.77 -15.99
C TRP A 24 12.01 4.30 -15.99
N GLY A 25 12.72 4.93 -15.03
CA GLY A 25 12.81 6.40 -14.92
C GLY A 25 11.62 7.04 -14.19
N ILE A 26 10.81 6.25 -13.48
CA ILE A 26 9.67 6.72 -12.71
C ILE A 26 10.12 6.90 -11.26
N HIS A 27 10.25 8.17 -10.84
CA HIS A 27 10.80 8.53 -9.54
C HIS A 27 9.80 9.28 -8.65
N THR A 28 8.63 9.65 -9.18
CA THR A 28 7.62 10.41 -8.45
C THR A 28 6.24 9.75 -8.50
N LEU A 29 5.42 10.04 -7.49
CA LEU A 29 4.03 9.58 -7.45
C LEU A 29 3.21 10.10 -8.64
N GLY A 30 3.46 11.33 -9.10
CA GLY A 30 2.77 11.89 -10.28
C GLY A 30 3.10 11.14 -11.56
N GLN A 31 4.39 10.83 -11.79
CA GLN A 31 4.82 10.01 -12.94
C GLN A 31 4.19 8.61 -12.90
N PHE A 32 4.13 8.00 -11.72
CA PHE A 32 3.50 6.70 -11.54
C PHE A 32 1.98 6.76 -11.75
N ALA A 33 1.31 7.78 -11.21
CA ALA A 33 -0.13 7.95 -11.34
C ALA A 33 -0.59 8.19 -12.79
N ALA A 34 0.28 8.77 -13.63
CA ALA A 34 0.02 9.02 -15.05
C ALA A 34 0.05 7.75 -15.93
N LEU A 35 0.52 6.61 -15.41
CA LEU A 35 0.57 5.35 -16.16
C LEU A 35 -0.83 4.76 -16.39
N ASN A 36 -1.00 4.01 -17.48
CA ASN A 36 -2.19 3.22 -17.71
C ASN A 36 -2.29 2.07 -16.69
N ARG A 37 -3.45 1.93 -16.05
CA ARG A 37 -3.71 0.94 -15.00
C ARG A 37 -3.63 -0.51 -15.50
N ASP A 38 -4.15 -0.78 -16.68
CA ASP A 38 -4.26 -2.14 -17.21
C ASP A 38 -2.90 -2.65 -17.66
N ASP A 39 -2.10 -1.79 -18.30
CA ASP A 39 -0.71 -2.09 -18.65
C ASP A 39 0.15 -2.34 -17.40
N LEU A 40 -0.09 -1.57 -16.34
CA LEU A 40 0.60 -1.74 -15.07
C LEU A 40 0.27 -3.09 -14.44
N GLY A 41 -1.02 -3.46 -14.43
CA GLY A 41 -1.50 -4.74 -13.91
C GLY A 41 -0.97 -5.93 -14.71
N ALA A 42 -0.93 -5.82 -16.04
CA ALA A 42 -0.40 -6.86 -16.91
C ALA A 42 1.11 -7.12 -16.69
N ARG A 43 1.88 -6.07 -16.37
CA ARG A 43 3.35 -6.18 -16.24
C ARG A 43 3.83 -6.46 -14.83
N LEU A 44 3.17 -5.90 -13.81
CA LEU A 44 3.64 -5.91 -12.41
C LEU A 44 2.66 -6.58 -11.45
N GLY A 45 1.50 -7.03 -11.93
CA GLY A 45 0.53 -7.77 -11.14
C GLY A 45 -0.34 -6.89 -10.23
N SER A 46 -1.07 -7.57 -9.34
CA SER A 46 -2.18 -6.96 -8.60
C SER A 46 -1.75 -5.94 -7.52
N GLU A 47 -0.57 -6.09 -6.90
CA GLU A 47 -0.08 -5.09 -5.94
C GLU A 47 0.24 -3.76 -6.63
N ALA A 48 0.74 -3.78 -7.87
CA ALA A 48 1.01 -2.55 -8.62
C ALA A 48 -0.29 -1.78 -8.91
N VAL A 49 -1.37 -2.48 -9.25
CA VAL A 49 -2.71 -1.89 -9.40
C VAL A 49 -3.20 -1.29 -8.08
N ARG A 50 -3.01 -1.99 -6.95
CA ARG A 50 -3.36 -1.47 -5.62
C ARG A 50 -2.58 -0.21 -5.26
N LEU A 51 -1.29 -0.14 -5.62
CA LEU A 51 -0.48 1.07 -5.45
C LEU A 51 -0.98 2.21 -6.34
N TRP A 52 -1.33 1.92 -7.60
CA TRP A 52 -1.84 2.92 -8.54
C TRP A 52 -3.20 3.49 -8.10
N GLU A 53 -4.09 2.66 -7.60
CA GLU A 53 -5.38 3.08 -7.04
C GLU A 53 -5.20 3.99 -5.82
N ARG A 54 -4.19 3.73 -4.98
CA ARG A 54 -3.82 4.63 -3.87
C ARG A 54 -3.23 5.94 -4.35
N ALA A 55 -2.33 5.90 -5.32
CA ALA A 55 -1.70 7.10 -5.88
C ALA A 55 -2.72 8.03 -6.56
N ASN A 56 -3.78 7.47 -7.15
CA ASN A 56 -4.86 8.21 -7.80
C ASN A 56 -6.04 8.55 -6.87
N GLY A 57 -5.92 8.33 -5.55
CA GLY A 57 -6.99 8.62 -4.60
C GLY A 57 -8.25 7.76 -4.76
N LYS A 58 -8.17 6.64 -5.50
CA LYS A 58 -9.30 5.73 -5.76
C LYS A 58 -9.50 4.68 -4.66
N THR A 59 -8.88 4.86 -3.50
CA THR A 59 -9.05 3.94 -2.37
C THR A 59 -10.21 4.39 -1.47
N ALA A 60 -11.31 3.64 -1.49
CA ALA A 60 -12.40 3.80 -0.54
C ALA A 60 -12.13 2.93 0.71
N ARG A 61 -11.53 3.53 1.75
CA ARG A 61 -11.46 2.89 3.09
C ARG A 61 -12.61 3.42 3.94
N LEU A 62 -13.62 2.59 4.17
CA LEU A 62 -14.70 2.95 5.09
C LEU A 62 -14.13 3.28 6.47
N LEU A 63 -14.60 4.40 7.03
CA LEU A 63 -14.31 4.75 8.41
C LEU A 63 -14.95 3.70 9.31
N LYS A 64 -14.17 3.19 10.27
CA LYS A 64 -14.68 2.32 11.32
C LYS A 64 -14.98 3.20 12.52
N LEU A 65 -16.21 3.15 13.02
CA LEU A 65 -16.51 3.66 14.34
C LEU A 65 -15.75 2.79 15.35
N VAL A 66 -14.79 3.38 16.04
CA VAL A 66 -14.01 2.69 17.08
C VAL A 66 -14.45 3.27 18.40
N GLN A 67 -14.97 2.40 19.28
CA GLN A 67 -15.13 2.74 20.69
C GLN A 67 -13.77 2.56 21.35
N PRO A 68 -13.15 3.62 21.91
CA PRO A 68 -11.92 3.48 22.67
C PRO A 68 -12.14 2.54 23.86
N PRO A 69 -11.13 1.73 24.24
CA PRO A 69 -11.24 0.93 25.45
C PRO A 69 -11.36 1.84 26.68
N GLU A 70 -12.30 1.54 27.58
CA GLU A 70 -12.47 2.21 28.88
C GLU A 70 -11.39 1.74 29.86
N SER A 71 -10.13 2.07 29.59
CA SER A 71 -8.99 1.65 30.40
C SER A 71 -8.31 2.84 31.08
N PHE A 72 -8.00 2.70 32.37
CA PHE A 72 -7.12 3.58 33.12
C PHE A 72 -5.85 2.80 33.48
N ALA A 73 -4.68 3.40 33.26
CA ALA A 73 -3.39 2.83 33.61
C ALA A 73 -2.57 3.86 34.39
N GLU A 74 -2.09 3.46 35.56
CA GLU A 74 -1.18 4.24 36.41
C GLU A 74 0.15 3.51 36.50
N SER A 75 1.26 4.24 36.39
CA SER A 75 2.61 3.71 36.55
C SER A 75 3.47 4.67 37.36
N PHE A 76 4.30 4.12 38.23
CA PHE A 76 5.34 4.86 38.95
C PHE A 76 6.71 4.37 38.49
N GLU A 77 7.61 5.31 38.20
CA GLU A 77 9.04 5.04 38.01
C GLU A 77 9.76 5.30 39.33
N PHE A 78 10.68 4.40 39.72
CA PHE A 78 11.51 4.50 40.92
C PHE A 78 12.94 4.91 40.55
#